data_AF-A0A7V7WPX9-F1
#
_entry.id   AF-A0A7V7WPX9-F1
#
_cell.length_a   1.000
_cell.length_b   1.000
_cell.length_c   1.000
_cell.angle_alpha   90.00
_cell.angle_beta   90.00
_cell.angle_gamma   90.00
#
_symmetry.space_group_name_H-M   'P 1'
#
loop_
_entity.id
_entity.type
_entity.pdbx_description
1 polymer ?
#
loop_
_entity_poly.entity_id
_entity_poly.type
_entity_poly.pdbx_seq_one_letter_code
_entity_poly.pdbx_strand_id
1 'polypeptide(L)'
;MSQFLTKHSKGFYLLLLVPTFFLIPQEAHAAAAWEDALQKVVDILTGNTARLLAILSVIGFGIGALFGRVSWRRAGEIVLGIAIVFGAASVVDMLTGK
;
A
#
# COMPACT_ATOMS: atom_id res chain seq x y z
N MET A 1 -45.25 -26.94 -37.40
CA MET A 1 -43.77 -27.02 -37.49
C MET A 1 -43.11 -25.66 -37.21
N SER A 2 -43.46 -24.95 -36.14
CA SER A 2 -42.87 -23.62 -35.81
C SER A 2 -42.57 -23.40 -34.32
N GLN A 3 -43.02 -24.31 -33.43
CA GLN A 3 -42.81 -24.24 -31.99
C GLN A 3 -41.42 -24.76 -31.54
N PHE A 4 -40.66 -25.39 -32.44
CA PHE A 4 -39.32 -25.94 -32.14
C PHE A 4 -38.17 -24.94 -32.33
N LEU A 5 -38.41 -23.79 -32.98
CA LEU A 5 -37.36 -22.79 -33.27
C LEU A 5 -37.27 -21.67 -32.21
N THR A 6 -38.34 -21.42 -31.44
CA THR A 6 -38.38 -20.34 -30.43
C THR A 6 -37.71 -20.72 -29.10
N LYS A 7 -37.63 -22.02 -28.78
CA LYS A 7 -37.02 -22.53 -27.54
C LYS A 7 -35.48 -22.44 -27.56
N HIS A 8 -34.87 -22.63 -28.73
CA HIS A 8 -33.41 -22.60 -28.90
C HIS A 8 -32.82 -21.18 -28.94
N SER A 9 -33.61 -20.18 -29.36
CA SER A 9 -33.18 -18.78 -29.43
C SER A 9 -32.87 -18.21 -28.04
N LYS A 10 -33.79 -18.36 -27.07
CA LYS A 10 -33.64 -17.77 -25.73
C LYS A 10 -32.49 -18.40 -24.93
N GLY A 11 -32.24 -19.70 -25.08
CA GLY A 11 -31.14 -20.40 -24.39
C GLY A 11 -29.76 -20.01 -24.92
N PHE A 12 -29.64 -19.76 -26.22
CA PHE A 12 -28.39 -19.31 -26.84
C PHE A 12 -28.05 -17.86 -26.44
N TYR A 13 -29.05 -16.97 -26.39
CA TYR A 13 -28.88 -15.61 -25.89
C TYR A 13 -28.48 -15.58 -24.41
N LEU A 14 -29.08 -16.43 -23.55
CA LEU A 14 -28.70 -16.53 -22.13
C LEU A 14 -27.29 -17.10 -21.93
N LEU A 15 -26.87 -18.06 -22.75
CA LEU A 15 -25.54 -18.66 -22.67
C LEU A 15 -24.40 -17.71 -23.14
N LEU A 16 -24.71 -16.76 -24.02
CA LEU A 16 -23.77 -15.69 -24.43
C LEU A 16 -23.77 -14.47 -23.49
N LEU A 17 -24.87 -14.20 -22.79
CA LEU A 17 -25.03 -13.02 -21.92
C LEU A 17 -24.47 -13.22 -20.49
N VAL A 18 -24.48 -14.46 -19.98
CA VAL A 18 -23.91 -14.79 -18.66
C VAL A 18 -22.39 -14.56 -18.56
N PRO A 19 -21.54 -15.02 -19.50
CA PRO A 19 -20.09 -14.78 -19.41
C PRO A 19 -19.73 -13.30 -19.58
N THR A 20 -20.51 -12.53 -20.33
CA THR A 20 -20.30 -11.09 -20.49
C THR A 20 -20.63 -10.30 -19.22
N PHE A 21 -21.48 -10.81 -18.33
CA PHE A 21 -21.75 -10.22 -17.01
C PHE A 21 -20.64 -10.49 -15.98
N PHE A 22 -19.92 -11.61 -16.10
CA PHE A 22 -18.72 -11.92 -15.30
C PHE A 22 -17.46 -11.21 -15.80
N LEU A 23 -17.50 -10.66 -17.02
CA LEU A 23 -16.42 -9.90 -17.66
C LEU A 23 -16.62 -8.37 -17.54
N ILE A 24 -17.44 -7.91 -16.59
CA ILE A 24 -17.59 -6.49 -16.27
C ILE A 24 -16.70 -6.14 -15.05
N PRO A 25 -15.42 -5.78 -15.22
CA PRO A 25 -14.68 -5.07 -14.21
C PRO A 25 -14.89 -3.58 -14.45
N GLN A 26 -15.76 -2.92 -13.69
CA GLN A 26 -15.98 -1.49 -13.95
C GLN A 26 -15.64 -0.56 -12.80
N GLU A 27 -15.72 -0.96 -11.53
CA GLU A 27 -15.37 -0.03 -10.43
C GLU A 27 -14.50 -0.66 -9.31
N ALA A 28 -14.54 -1.98 -9.12
CA ALA A 28 -13.85 -2.62 -7.99
C ALA A 28 -12.34 -2.88 -8.21
N HIS A 29 -11.85 -2.90 -9.45
CA HIS A 29 -10.43 -3.16 -9.72
C HIS A 29 -9.55 -1.91 -9.58
N ALA A 30 -10.10 -0.70 -9.71
CA ALA A 30 -9.33 0.53 -9.56
C ALA A 30 -9.11 0.90 -8.09
N ALA A 31 -10.14 0.75 -7.24
CA ALA A 31 -10.03 0.99 -5.81
C ALA A 31 -9.08 -0.01 -5.12
N ALA A 32 -9.19 -1.30 -5.46
CA ALA A 32 -8.29 -2.34 -4.95
C ALA A 32 -6.83 -2.12 -5.40
N ALA A 33 -6.60 -1.68 -6.64
CA ALA A 33 -5.26 -1.39 -7.13
C ALA A 33 -4.61 -0.21 -6.40
N TRP A 34 -5.38 0.80 -5.99
CA TRP A 34 -4.84 1.95 -5.25
C TRP A 34 -4.51 1.60 -3.80
N GLU A 35 -5.34 0.79 -3.14
CA GLU A 35 -5.07 0.27 -1.81
C GLU A 35 -3.80 -0.60 -1.79
N ASP A 36 -3.68 -1.53 -2.75
CA ASP A 36 -2.48 -2.37 -2.90
C ASP A 36 -1.22 -1.56 -3.23
N ALA A 37 -1.34 -0.52 -4.05
CA ALA A 37 -0.22 0.37 -4.37
C ALA A 37 0.23 1.17 -3.15
N LEU A 38 -0.71 1.72 -2.38
CA LEU A 38 -0.41 2.44 -1.13
C LEU A 38 0.20 1.50 -0.09
N GLN A 39 -0.33 0.29 0.08
CA GLN A 39 0.22 -0.70 0.99
C GLN A 39 1.67 -1.05 0.63
N LYS A 40 1.96 -1.29 -0.65
CA LYS A 40 3.34 -1.53 -1.11
C LYS A 40 4.27 -0.35 -0.83
N VAL A 41 3.80 0.88 -0.99
CA VAL A 41 4.60 2.06 -0.65
C VAL A 41 4.89 2.10 0.85
N VAL A 42 3.89 1.87 1.70
CA VAL A 42 4.07 1.80 3.15
C VAL A 42 5.01 0.66 3.54
N ASP A 43 4.89 -0.52 2.93
CA ASP A 43 5.75 -1.67 3.18
C ASP A 43 7.21 -1.39 2.79
N ILE A 44 7.45 -0.67 1.70
CA ILE A 44 8.81 -0.24 1.31
C ILE A 44 9.37 0.78 2.30
N LEU A 45 8.53 1.73 2.76
CA LEU A 45 8.92 2.82 3.66
C LEU A 45 9.06 2.39 5.13
N THR A 46 8.47 1.26 5.54
CA THR A 46 8.53 0.76 6.92
C THR A 46 9.23 -0.59 7.03
N GLY A 47 9.46 -1.28 5.91
CA GLY A 47 10.10 -2.57 5.84
C GLY A 47 11.62 -2.55 6.00
N ASN A 48 12.25 -3.66 5.62
CA ASN A 48 13.69 -3.88 5.84
C ASN A 48 14.57 -2.82 5.13
N THR A 49 14.18 -2.38 3.94
CA THR A 49 14.91 -1.34 3.19
C THR A 49 14.97 -0.03 3.96
N ALA A 50 13.84 0.44 4.50
CA ALA A 50 13.80 1.65 5.31
C ALA A 50 14.59 1.52 6.61
N ARG A 51 14.56 0.35 7.26
CA ARG A 51 15.41 0.04 8.42
C ARG A 51 16.89 0.19 8.10
N LEU A 52 17.34 -0.32 6.95
CA LEU A 52 18.74 -0.17 6.51
C LEU A 52 19.12 1.30 6.28
N LEU A 53 18.23 2.09 5.66
CA LEU A 53 18.44 3.53 5.47
C LEU A 53 18.50 4.30 6.80
N ALA A 54 17.67 3.92 7.77
CA ALA A 54 17.73 4.50 9.12
C ALA A 54 19.06 4.20 9.80
N ILE A 55 19.55 2.97 9.70
CA ILE A 55 20.86 2.57 10.24
C ILE A 55 21.99 3.38 9.59
N LEU A 56 21.97 3.53 8.26
CA LEU A 56 22.94 4.36 7.52
C LEU A 56 22.93 5.82 7.99
N SER A 57 21.75 6.37 8.24
CA SER A 57 21.60 7.74 8.74
C SER A 57 22.20 7.90 10.15
N VAL A 58 22.00 6.92 11.03
CA VAL A 58 22.59 6.90 12.39
C VAL A 58 24.11 6.73 12.33
N ILE A 59 24.62 5.90 11.42
CA ILE A 59 26.08 5.73 11.22
C ILE A 59 26.70 7.06 10.75
N GLY A 60 26.10 7.72 9.76
CA GLY A 60 26.57 9.03 9.28
C GLY A 60 26.57 10.08 10.40
N PHE A 61 25.52 10.09 11.23
CA PHE A 61 25.46 10.92 12.42
C PHE A 61 26.57 10.60 13.42
N GLY A 62 26.80 9.32 13.73
CA GLY A 62 27.85 8.87 14.63
C GLY A 62 29.24 9.30 14.17
N ILE A 63 29.52 9.18 12.87
CA ILE A 63 30.77 9.67 12.27
C ILE A 63 30.88 11.19 12.43
N GLY A 64 29.80 11.93 12.15
CA GLY A 64 29.75 13.39 12.35
C GLY A 64 29.99 13.80 13.81
N ALA A 65 29.51 13.00 14.76
CA ALA A 65 29.68 13.25 16.18
C ALA A 65 31.15 13.12 16.63
N LEU A 66 31.92 12.21 16.01
CA LEU A 66 33.35 12.06 16.28
C LEU A 66 34.18 13.30 15.91
N PHE A 67 33.73 14.09 14.93
CA PHE A 67 34.39 15.35 14.57
C PHE A 67 34.02 16.53 15.49
N GLY A 68 33.24 16.30 16.55
CA GLY A 68 32.84 17.33 17.51
C GLY A 68 31.93 18.42 16.93
N ARG A 69 31.40 18.24 15.71
CA ARG A 69 30.57 19.23 14.99
C ARG A 69 29.07 19.02 15.14
N VAL A 70 28.67 18.02 15.93
CA VAL A 70 27.27 17.66 16.09
C VAL A 70 26.75 18.24 17.40
N SER A 71 25.74 19.09 17.29
CA SER A 71 25.00 19.58 18.44
C SER A 71 24.02 18.53 18.95
N TRP A 72 23.79 18.53 20.26
CA TRP A 72 22.79 17.66 20.90
C TRP A 72 21.39 17.82 20.29
N ARG A 73 21.10 19.02 19.76
CA ARG A 73 19.85 19.32 19.04
C ARG A 73 19.71 18.56 17.72
N ARG A 74 20.78 18.45 16.93
CA ARG A 74 20.79 17.65 15.67
C ARG A 74 20.65 16.16 15.95
N ALA A 75 21.18 15.70 17.08
CA ALA A 75 20.98 14.31 17.54
C ALA A 75 19.50 14.02 17.78
N GLY A 76 18.84 14.90 18.52
CA GLY A 76 17.41 14.79 18.81
C GLY A 76 16.55 14.79 17.55
N GLU A 77 16.85 15.66 16.58
CA GLU A 77 16.11 15.73 15.31
C GLU A 77 16.18 14.41 14.51
N ILE A 78 17.34 13.76 14.47
CA ILE A 78 17.51 12.49 13.75
C ILE A 78 16.78 11.34 14.46
N VAL A 79 16.94 11.23 15.78
CA VAL A 79 16.25 10.19 16.57
C VAL A 79 14.74 10.37 16.51
N LEU A 80 14.26 11.61 16.60
CA LEU A 80 12.84 11.94 16.49
C LEU A 80 12.29 11.58 15.10
N GLY A 81 13.01 11.91 14.03
CA GLY A 81 12.62 11.54 12.67
C GLY A 81 12.47 10.03 12.49
N ILE A 82 13.44 9.26 12.99
CA ILE A 82 13.39 7.79 12.95
C ILE A 82 12.21 7.25 13.77
N ALA A 83 12.00 7.77 14.97
CA ALA A 83 10.90 7.36 15.84
C ALA A 83 9.53 7.62 15.19
N ILE A 84 9.37 8.74 14.49
CA ILE A 84 8.12 9.07 13.79
C ILE A 84 7.89 8.14 12.59
N VAL A 85 8.91 7.87 11.77
CA VAL A 85 8.75 7.00 10.58
C VAL A 85 8.31 5.59 10.96
N PHE A 86 8.93 5.00 11.99
CA PHE A 86 8.58 3.63 12.43
C PHE A 86 7.37 3.59 13.38
N GLY A 87 7.05 4.70 14.06
CA GLY A 87 5.90 4.81 14.96
C GLY A 87 4.62 5.34 14.30
N ALA A 88 4.67 5.77 13.04
CA ALA A 88 3.53 6.42 12.37
C ALA A 88 2.28 5.54 12.35
N ALA A 89 2.43 4.24 12.08
CA ALA A 89 1.31 3.30 12.02
C ALA A 89 0.56 3.23 13.36
N SER A 90 1.27 3.00 14.47
CA SER A 90 0.64 2.90 15.80
C SER A 90 -0.03 4.20 16.24
N VAL A 91 0.54 5.36 15.87
CA VAL A 91 -0.09 6.65 16.13
C VAL A 91 -1.39 6.79 15.35
N VAL A 92 -1.41 6.40 14.07
CA VAL A 92 -2.63 6.46 13.24
C VAL A 92 -3.68 5.45 13.73
N ASP A 93 -3.28 4.25 14.14
CA ASP A 93 -4.19 3.23 14.67
C ASP A 93 -4.88 3.74 15.95
N MET A 94 -4.11 4.31 16.89
CA MET A 94 -4.65 4.94 18.10
C MET A 94 -5.66 6.07 17.80
N LEU A 95 -5.42 6.86 16.75
CA LEU A 95 -6.29 7.97 16.36
C LEU A 95 -7.54 7.50 15.60
N THR A 96 -7.43 6.42 14.83
CA THR A 96 -8.55 5.84 14.08
C THR A 96 -9.41 4.89 14.92
N GLY A 97 -8.99 4.60 16.16
CA GLY A 97 -9.72 3.76 17.10
C GLY A 97 -9.75 2.29 16.70
N LYS A 98 -8.76 1.86 15.91
CA LYS A 98 -8.54 0.46 15.53
C LYS A 98 -7.52 -0.20 16.45
#